data_AF-W2TQX3-F1
#
_entry.id   AF-W2TQX3-F1
#
_cell.length_a   1.000
_cell.length_b   1.000
_cell.length_c   1.000
_cell.angle_alpha   90.00
_cell.angle_beta   90.00
_cell.angle_gamma   90.00
#
_symmetry.space_group_name_H-M   'P 1'
#
loop_
_entity.id
_entity.type
_entity.pdbx_description
1 polymer ?
#
loop_
_entity_poly.entity_id
_entity_poly.type
_entity_poly.pdbx_seq_one_letter_code
_entity_poly.pdbx_strand_id
1 'polypeptide(L)' 'MLPKSLILIGFVLVSLADAQQFYNPWEGLKLLPQFPTQAPSYMNYYKGYGYETDDKGNVWAGNDAAKIMIIAKSSYP' A
#
# COMPACT_ATOMS: atom_id res chain seq x y z
N MET A 1 6.67 15.34 41.97
CA MET A 1 6.97 13.89 41.93
C MET A 1 6.03 13.25 40.92
N LEU A 2 6.54 12.46 39.96
CA LEU A 2 5.68 11.71 39.03
C LEU A 2 4.93 10.63 39.83
N PRO A 3 3.61 10.47 39.67
CA PRO A 3 2.89 9.45 40.40
C PRO A 3 3.31 8.06 39.91
N LYS A 4 3.48 7.13 40.86
CA LYS A 4 3.97 5.77 40.60
C LYS A 4 3.11 5.02 39.58
N SER A 5 1.81 5.33 39.53
CA SER A 5 0.86 4.82 38.53
C SER A 5 1.19 5.27 37.11
N LEU A 6 1.63 6.50 36.88
CA LEU A 6 2.04 7.00 35.57
C LEU A 6 3.31 6.28 35.07
N ILE A 7 4.25 6.00 35.97
CA ILE A 7 5.46 5.22 35.63
C ILE A 7 5.06 3.79 35.22
N LEU A 8 4.16 3.16 35.97
CA LEU A 8 3.70 1.80 35.69
C LEU A 8 2.95 1.72 34.35
N ILE A 9 2.05 2.66 34.08
CA ILE A 9 1.32 2.75 32.81
C ILE A 9 2.28 2.96 31.64
N GLY A 10 3.27 3.86 31.80
CA GLY A 10 4.30 4.07 30.78
C GLY A 10 5.08 2.79 30.49
N PHE A 11 5.45 2.04 31.52
CA PHE A 11 6.18 0.78 31.36
C PHE A 11 5.35 -0.29 30.62
N VAL A 12 4.05 -0.39 30.92
CA VAL A 12 3.12 -1.31 30.25
C VAL A 12 2.91 -0.93 28.79
N LEU A 13 2.81 0.37 28.47
CA LEU A 13 2.64 0.84 27.10
C LEU A 13 3.86 0.55 26.24
N VAL A 14 5.07 0.76 26.80
CA VAL A 14 6.32 0.45 26.10
C VAL A 14 6.42 -1.05 25.82
N SER A 15 6.16 -1.89 26.81
CA SER A 15 6.25 -3.35 26.62
C SER A 15 5.24 -3.89 25.61
N LEU A 16 4.03 -3.31 25.54
CA LEU A 16 3.02 -3.65 24.53
C LEU A 16 3.46 -3.23 23.12
N ALA A 17 4.04 -2.04 22.97
CA ALA A 17 4.53 -1.55 21.69
C ALA A 17 5.69 -2.43 21.17
N ASP A 18 6.63 -2.79 22.05
CA ASP A 18 7.75 -3.67 21.72
C ASP A 18 7.25 -5.06 21.31
N ALA A 19 6.33 -5.64 22.09
CA ALA A 19 5.74 -6.94 21.76
C ALA A 19 5.01 -6.91 20.40
N GLN A 20 4.25 -5.85 20.11
CA GLN A 20 3.60 -5.69 18.82
C GLN A 20 4.62 -5.67 17.67
N GLN A 21 5.77 -5.03 17.84
CA GLN A 21 6.81 -5.02 16.81
C GLN A 21 7.52 -6.37 16.67
N PHE A 22 7.93 -7.00 17.77
CA PHE A 22 8.65 -8.28 17.73
C PHE A 22 7.79 -9.45 17.23
N TYR A 23 6.49 -9.44 17.52
CA TYR A 23 5.57 -10.50 17.10
C TYR A 23 4.76 -10.15 15.85
N ASN A 24 5.03 -9.01 15.20
CA ASN A 24 4.36 -8.69 13.93
C ASN A 24 4.91 -9.60 12.82
N PRO A 25 4.09 -10.54 12.29
CA PRO A 25 4.53 -11.50 11.28
C PRO A 25 4.93 -10.83 9.96
N TRP A 26 4.55 -9.56 9.77
CA TRP A 26 4.82 -8.79 8.56
C TRP A 26 6.13 -7.99 8.61
N GLU A 27 6.78 -7.85 9.78
CA GLU A 27 8.05 -7.12 9.88
C GLU A 27 9.16 -7.78 9.05
N GLY A 28 9.15 -9.11 8.96
CA GLY A 28 10.10 -9.86 8.11
C GLY A 28 9.97 -9.54 6.62
N LEU A 29 8.79 -9.11 6.14
CA LEU A 29 8.60 -8.72 4.75
C LEU A 29 9.34 -7.42 4.40
N LYS A 30 9.71 -6.59 5.38
CA LYS A 30 10.49 -5.36 5.14
C LYS A 30 11.92 -5.64 4.68
N LEU A 31 12.43 -6.86 4.93
CA LEU A 31 13.75 -7.30 4.48
C LEU A 31 13.75 -7.78 3.04
N LEU A 32 12.57 -8.02 2.45
CA LEU A 32 12.46 -8.42 1.05
C LEU A 32 12.50 -7.17 0.18
N PRO A 33 13.39 -7.09 -0.82
CA PRO A 33 13.34 -6.01 -1.79
C PRO A 33 11.97 -6.03 -2.46
N GLN A 34 11.25 -4.90 -2.42
CA GLN A 34 10.05 -4.73 -3.22
C GLN A 34 10.46 -4.83 -4.69
N PHE A 35 10.14 -5.94 -5.33
CA PHE A 35 10.30 -6.05 -6.77
C PHE A 35 9.40 -5.01 -7.41
N PRO A 36 9.90 -4.13 -8.29
CA PRO A 36 9.04 -3.23 -9.03
C PRO A 36 8.04 -4.10 -9.78
N THR A 37 6.76 -3.97 -9.43
CA THR A 37 5.69 -4.65 -10.14
C THR A 37 5.76 -4.16 -11.58
N GLN A 38 6.08 -5.03 -12.53
CA GLN A 38 6.08 -4.64 -13.94
C GLN A 38 4.69 -4.10 -14.29
N ALA A 39 4.68 -2.98 -15.02
CA ALA A 39 3.46 -2.48 -15.64
C ALA A 39 2.83 -3.64 -16.44
N PRO A 40 1.52 -3.89 -16.29
CA PRO A 40 0.87 -4.97 -17.03
C PRO A 40 1.08 -4.81 -18.54
N SER A 41 1.34 -5.92 -19.23
CA SER A 41 1.54 -5.93 -20.69
C SER A 41 0.37 -5.31 -21.46
N TYR A 42 -0.85 -5.38 -20.89
CA TYR A 42 -2.04 -4.78 -21.48
C TYR A 42 -2.02 -3.25 -21.52
N MET A 43 -1.18 -2.55 -20.75
CA MET A 43 -1.15 -1.08 -20.79
C MET A 43 -0.81 -0.55 -22.18
N ASN A 44 0.16 -1.19 -22.86
CA ASN A 44 0.53 -0.82 -24.23
C ASN A 44 -0.59 -1.15 -25.23
N TYR A 45 -1.32 -2.24 -24.98
CA TYR A 45 -2.49 -2.61 -25.78
C TYR A 45 -3.55 -1.50 -25.72
N TYR A 46 -3.97 -1.07 -24.52
CA TYR A 46 -5.00 -0.03 -24.37
C TYR A 46 -4.53 1.37 -24.82
N LYS A 47 -3.25 1.71 -24.62
CA LYS A 47 -2.67 2.93 -25.22
C LYS A 47 -2.82 2.96 -26.74
N GLY A 48 -2.67 1.81 -27.41
CA GLY A 48 -2.87 1.69 -28.86
C GLY A 48 -4.30 1.97 -29.33
N TYR A 49 -5.30 1.83 -28.45
CA TYR A 49 -6.71 2.16 -28.73
C TYR A 49 -7.11 3.56 -28.24
N GLY A 50 -6.16 4.38 -27.78
CA GLY A 50 -6.42 5.73 -27.31
C GLY A 50 -6.98 5.82 -25.89
N TYR A 51 -6.88 4.74 -25.10
CA TYR A 51 -7.19 4.79 -23.67
C TYR A 51 -5.99 5.29 -22.86
N GLU A 52 -6.29 5.99 -21.78
CA GLU A 52 -5.28 6.42 -20.82
C GLU A 52 -5.01 5.32 -19.80
N THR A 53 -3.77 5.22 -19.35
CA THR A 53 -3.38 4.25 -18.32
C THR A 53 -2.52 4.94 -17.27
N ASP A 54 -2.81 4.69 -15.99
CA ASP A 54 -2.06 5.29 -14.88
C ASP A 54 -0.93 4.39 -14.38
N ASP A 55 -0.05 4.93 -13.53
CA ASP A 55 1.07 4.18 -12.95
C ASP A 55 0.62 3.01 -12.04
N LYS A 56 -0.65 3.02 -11.63
CA LYS A 56 -1.27 1.94 -10.86
C LYS A 56 -1.81 0.84 -11.78
N GLY A 57 -1.73 1.01 -13.09
CA GLY A 57 -2.20 0.08 -14.12
C GLY A 57 -3.70 0.11 -14.37
N ASN A 58 -4.44 1.11 -13.89
CA ASN A 58 -5.84 1.28 -14.24
C ASN A 58 -5.96 1.83 -15.67
N VAL A 59 -7.05 1.46 -16.35
CA VAL A 59 -7.38 1.92 -17.69
C VAL A 59 -8.57 2.86 -17.62
N TRP A 60 -8.41 4.03 -18.24
CA TRP A 60 -9.37 5.12 -18.23
C TRP A 60 -9.81 5.45 -19.65
N ALA A 61 -11.08 5.81 -19.79
CA ALA A 61 -11.65 6.34 -21.03
C ALA A 61 -12.23 7.72 -20.78
N GLY A 62 -12.01 8.63 -21.73
CA GLY A 62 -12.44 10.02 -21.64
C GLY A 62 -11.28 10.95 -21.28
N ASN A 63 -11.61 12.22 -21.06
CA ASN A 63 -10.64 13.26 -20.71
C ASN A 63 -10.64 13.52 -19.19
N ASP A 64 -9.68 14.29 -18.69
CA ASP A 64 -9.56 14.59 -17.26
C ASP A 64 -10.80 15.27 -16.63
N ALA A 65 -11.66 15.91 -17.43
CA ALA A 65 -12.91 16.50 -16.94
C ALA A 65 -14.02 15.46 -16.71
N ALA A 66 -13.97 14.30 -17.40
CA ALA A 66 -14.97 13.24 -17.33
C ALA A 66 -14.38 11.88 -17.71
N LYS A 67 -13.38 11.41 -16.96
CA LYS A 67 -12.80 10.07 -17.18
C LYS A 67 -13.58 9.00 -16.42
N ILE A 68 -13.83 7.90 -17.11
CA ILE A 68 -14.44 6.69 -16.57
C ILE A 68 -13.38 5.61 -16.49
N MET A 69 -13.24 4.98 -15.33
CA MET A 69 -12.37 3.81 -15.19
C MET A 69 -13.05 2.62 -15.86
N ILE A 70 -12.41 2.04 -16.86
CA ILE A 70 -12.90 0.83 -17.55
C ILE A 70 -12.29 -0.43 -16.92
N ILE A 71 -11.03 -0.34 -16.47
CA ILE A 71 -10.33 -1.45 -15.82
C ILE A 71 -9.65 -0.93 -14.57
N ALA A 72 -9.99 -1.52 -13.42
CA ALA A 72 -9.30 -1.31 -12.16
C ALA A 72 -8.25 -2.43 -11.99
N LYS A 73 -6.97 -2.08 -11.86
CA LYS A 73 -5.93 -3.04 -11.44
C LYS A 73 -5.97 -3.30 -9.93
N SER A 74 -6.66 -2.45 -9.16
CA SER A 74 -6.92 -2.70 -7.75
C SER A 74 -7.88 -3.89 -7.59
N SER A 75 -7.35 -5.13 -7.54
CA SER A 75 -7.97 -6.34 -6.94
C SER A 75 -7.17 -7.64 -7.15
N TYR A 76 -6.07 -7.68 -7.92
CA TYR A 76 -5.30 -8.93 -8.08
C TYR A 76 -4.06 -8.96 -7.17
N PRO A 77 -3.85 -10.05 -6.38
CA PRO A 77 -2.75 -10.18 -5.41
C PRO A 77 -1.37 -10.19 -6.07
#